data_AF-A0A9N8ZI39-F1
#
_entry.id   AF-A0A9N8ZI39-F1
#
_cell.length_a   1.000
_cell.length_b   1.000
_cell.length_c   1.000
_cell.angle_alpha   90.00
_cell.angle_beta   90.00
_cell.angle_gamma   90.00
#
_symmetry.space_group_name_H-M   'P 1'
#
loop_
_entity.id
_entity.type
_entity.pdbx_description
1 polymer ?
#
loop_
_entity_poly.entity_id
_entity_poly.type
_entity_poly.pdbx_seq_one_letter_code
_entity_poly.pdbx_strand_id
1 'polypeptide(L)'
;MISINHQNPNLFDYYSSSKIQNITKFVNTLIGTAKGEPKYGVISQFPVIDSFEDPINLRHYSSERSFEYFEVGYSKFGLKRYNITVELTASRRTGLHRYTFPQFKNITKVIIDLSHNLVTTSEYNGGSIQSISYNQVKGAGRYSGGWNRGGPYVVYFCSQFNTNAIEFETWRDRHIGRISEYSDGTTYFNSINVDQACKSAESEIPDWDFEKTKQEAVNAWQTELEKIDVDGGTDDLKTIFYTVDIVRSLIDIYQNEGYMPDGRSGLANGITQGGSNADMVVAEAYLKKLGTNVIDWDLAYEALIKDAEVDPGYRGLYEGRLHLTDYKEYGYIPFPGYVVVTYAHSPCSRTIEYSANDYSISLVAKGLGNYDDYMKYKLRARNVKRLIELSGGPKQFEKRLDKTFSNKTYLNEYFNIGNEPDFFHVCLYHFIGKQYKSVDVIRDILRTKYGSGQDGIPVTIKLSPQLTFTILAYNLTCETHVNPYVQSVRINGINWMKTWFRHSDIAKGAIMELFMGPNPSKVWGVVGEDEDKINIEDRVVPPSMSSIENNDEHANYIVADY
;
A
#
# COMPACT_ATOMS: atom_id res chain seq x y z
N MET A 1 12.57 -5.09 -32.71
CA MET A 1 13.06 -6.44 -32.36
C MET A 1 12.34 -6.91 -31.13
N ILE A 2 12.05 -8.20 -31.03
CA ILE A 2 11.40 -8.78 -29.86
C ILE A 2 12.34 -9.82 -29.27
N SER A 3 12.68 -9.71 -27.99
CA SER A 3 13.62 -10.60 -27.29
C SER A 3 12.89 -11.54 -26.33
N ILE A 4 13.23 -12.83 -26.37
CA ILE A 4 12.76 -13.84 -25.43
C ILE A 4 13.99 -14.63 -25.00
N ASN A 5 14.53 -14.29 -23.83
CA ASN A 5 15.74 -14.91 -23.30
C ASN A 5 15.42 -15.67 -22.01
N HIS A 6 15.49 -17.01 -22.05
CA HIS A 6 15.28 -17.88 -20.90
C HIS A 6 16.40 -17.81 -19.85
N GLN A 7 17.54 -17.14 -20.14
CA GLN A 7 18.64 -16.96 -19.21
C GLN A 7 19.11 -15.50 -19.19
N ASN A 8 18.63 -14.72 -18.22
CA ASN A 8 18.99 -13.31 -18.05
C ASN A 8 20.02 -13.15 -16.91
N PRO A 9 21.34 -13.21 -17.19
CA PRO A 9 22.38 -13.07 -16.16
C PRO A 9 22.56 -11.64 -15.62
N ASN A 10 21.76 -10.65 -16.06
CA ASN A 10 22.02 -9.23 -15.82
C ASN A 10 21.27 -8.55 -14.67
N LEU A 11 20.72 -9.31 -13.72
CA LEU A 11 19.87 -8.74 -12.67
C LEU A 11 20.51 -8.70 -11.27
N PHE A 12 21.81 -8.98 -11.14
CA PHE A 12 22.49 -8.95 -9.83
C PHE A 12 22.71 -7.55 -9.22
N ASP A 13 22.33 -6.46 -9.90
CA ASP A 13 22.64 -5.11 -9.42
C ASP A 13 21.62 -4.52 -8.41
N TYR A 14 20.53 -5.23 -8.07
CA TYR A 14 19.47 -4.66 -7.22
C TYR A 14 19.92 -4.28 -5.78
N TYR A 15 21.11 -4.70 -5.32
CA TYR A 15 21.61 -4.45 -3.95
C TYR A 15 23.05 -3.93 -3.86
N SER A 16 23.65 -3.44 -4.93
CA SER A 16 25.00 -2.85 -4.87
C SER A 16 24.94 -1.39 -4.41
N SER A 17 25.42 -1.13 -3.18
CA SER A 17 25.52 0.19 -2.54
C SER A 17 26.58 1.11 -3.15
N SER A 18 27.22 0.73 -4.26
CA SER A 18 28.27 1.54 -4.87
C SER A 18 28.45 1.24 -6.36
N LYS A 19 27.74 1.98 -7.23
CA LYS A 19 28.10 2.42 -8.59
C LYS A 19 26.83 2.96 -9.28
N ILE A 20 26.97 3.98 -10.11
CA ILE A 20 25.91 4.43 -11.03
C ILE A 20 25.46 3.19 -11.82
N GLN A 21 24.26 2.69 -11.53
CA GLN A 21 23.75 1.50 -12.20
C GLN A 21 23.40 1.84 -13.65
N ASN A 22 23.41 0.86 -14.55
CA ASN A 22 22.91 1.05 -15.91
C ASN A 22 21.37 1.03 -15.90
N ILE A 23 20.73 1.73 -16.85
CA ILE A 23 19.34 1.47 -17.18
C ILE A 23 19.32 0.22 -18.05
N THR A 24 18.64 -0.81 -17.57
CA THR A 24 18.56 -2.10 -18.25
C THR A 24 17.30 -2.24 -19.08
N LYS A 25 16.16 -1.67 -18.62
CA LYS A 25 14.80 -1.78 -19.20
C LYS A 25 13.87 -0.65 -18.76
N PHE A 26 12.81 -0.41 -19.52
CA PHE A 26 11.62 0.33 -19.08
C PHE A 26 10.41 -0.61 -19.07
N VAL A 27 9.63 -0.59 -17.99
CA VAL A 27 8.49 -1.51 -17.76
C VAL A 27 7.26 -0.74 -17.34
N ASN A 28 6.08 -1.21 -17.73
CA ASN A 28 4.78 -0.57 -17.42
C ASN A 28 4.02 -1.27 -16.28
N THR A 29 4.54 -2.36 -15.74
CA THR A 29 3.98 -3.07 -14.60
C THR A 29 5.04 -3.23 -13.53
N LEU A 30 4.77 -2.83 -12.29
CA LEU A 30 5.76 -2.89 -11.22
C LEU A 30 5.08 -2.98 -9.85
N ILE A 31 5.57 -3.89 -9.01
CA ILE A 31 5.50 -3.73 -7.55
C ILE A 31 6.94 -3.66 -7.03
N GLY A 32 7.31 -2.49 -6.52
CA GLY A 32 8.49 -2.28 -5.69
C GLY A 32 8.03 -1.94 -4.29
N THR A 33 8.42 -2.73 -3.29
CA THR A 33 8.22 -2.37 -1.88
C THR A 33 9.57 -1.97 -1.29
N ALA A 34 9.58 -1.05 -0.32
CA ALA A 34 10.82 -0.51 0.24
C ALA A 34 11.71 -1.58 0.92
N LYS A 35 11.15 -2.75 1.28
CA LYS A 35 11.83 -3.84 2.00
C LYS A 35 11.48 -5.26 1.56
N GLY A 36 10.53 -5.45 0.62
CA GLY A 36 10.07 -6.76 0.18
C GLY A 36 10.61 -7.14 -1.21
N GLU A 37 10.60 -8.44 -1.50
CA GLU A 37 10.92 -8.94 -2.83
C GLU A 37 10.02 -8.29 -3.91
N PRO A 38 10.52 -7.97 -5.11
CA PRO A 38 9.71 -7.40 -6.16
C PRO A 38 8.74 -8.42 -6.77
N LYS A 39 7.69 -7.93 -7.41
CA LYS A 39 6.86 -8.69 -8.36
C LYS A 39 6.58 -7.84 -9.59
N TYR A 40 6.25 -8.47 -10.72
CA TYR A 40 6.10 -7.83 -12.02
C TYR A 40 7.43 -7.32 -12.59
N GLY A 41 7.44 -6.08 -13.10
CA GLY A 41 8.49 -5.61 -13.99
C GLY A 41 8.53 -6.42 -15.27
N VAL A 42 7.38 -6.78 -15.81
CA VAL A 42 7.28 -7.70 -16.96
C VAL A 42 6.98 -6.96 -18.25
N ILE A 43 7.34 -7.57 -19.37
CA ILE A 43 7.11 -7.03 -20.73
C ILE A 43 7.74 -5.65 -20.87
N SER A 44 9.06 -5.65 -20.98
CA SER A 44 9.82 -4.41 -21.04
C SER A 44 9.96 -3.87 -22.45
N GLN A 45 10.15 -2.56 -22.57
CA GLN A 45 10.54 -1.89 -23.80
C GLN A 45 11.88 -1.17 -23.61
N PHE A 46 12.72 -1.18 -24.65
CA PHE A 46 14.00 -0.48 -24.60
C PHE A 46 14.45 0.01 -25.99
N PRO A 47 14.68 1.33 -26.18
CA PRO A 47 15.18 1.86 -27.44
C PRO A 47 16.70 1.71 -27.54
N VAL A 48 17.19 1.28 -28.70
CA VAL A 48 18.60 1.03 -28.98
C VAL A 48 18.95 1.47 -30.40
N ILE A 49 20.25 1.62 -30.64
CA ILE A 49 20.80 1.87 -31.97
C ILE A 49 21.77 0.74 -32.29
N ASP A 50 21.61 0.14 -33.47
CA ASP A 50 22.50 -0.90 -33.98
C ASP A 50 23.52 -0.32 -34.95
N SER A 51 24.75 -0.83 -34.92
CA SER A 51 25.79 -0.39 -35.84
C SER A 51 26.80 -1.50 -36.11
N PHE A 52 27.56 -1.39 -37.20
CA PHE A 52 28.66 -2.32 -37.46
C PHE A 52 29.78 -2.24 -36.40
N GLU A 53 29.95 -1.07 -35.78
CA GLU A 53 30.99 -0.82 -34.77
C GLU A 53 30.60 -1.31 -33.37
N ASP A 54 29.32 -1.21 -33.03
CA ASP A 54 28.71 -1.73 -31.79
C ASP A 54 27.42 -2.51 -32.15
N PRO A 55 27.54 -3.75 -32.64
CA PRO A 55 26.38 -4.57 -32.97
C PRO A 55 25.62 -4.94 -31.70
N ILE A 56 24.28 -4.85 -31.74
CA ILE A 56 23.45 -5.10 -30.56
C ILE A 56 23.62 -6.54 -30.08
N ASN A 57 24.13 -6.66 -28.84
CA ASN A 57 24.10 -7.90 -28.09
C ASN A 57 22.80 -7.97 -27.27
N LEU A 58 21.87 -8.83 -27.68
CA LEU A 58 20.58 -9.02 -27.00
C LEU A 58 20.70 -9.56 -25.56
N ARG A 59 21.88 -9.99 -25.11
CA ARG A 59 22.13 -10.27 -23.69
C ARG A 59 22.55 -9.02 -22.93
N HIS A 60 23.20 -8.05 -23.56
CA HIS A 60 23.78 -6.86 -22.91
C HIS A 60 23.55 -5.58 -23.74
N TYR A 61 22.30 -5.10 -23.74
CA TYR A 61 21.89 -3.86 -24.42
C TYR A 61 21.51 -2.73 -23.44
N SER A 62 22.00 -2.80 -22.20
CA SER A 62 21.82 -1.72 -21.22
C SER A 62 22.63 -0.49 -21.59
N SER A 63 22.29 0.64 -20.97
CA SER A 63 23.01 1.90 -21.13
C SER A 63 23.25 2.57 -19.78
N GLU A 64 24.42 3.17 -19.62
CA GLU A 64 24.68 4.14 -18.54
C GLU A 64 23.67 5.29 -18.60
N ARG A 65 23.33 5.81 -17.43
CA ARG A 65 22.56 7.05 -17.25
C ARG A 65 23.45 8.25 -17.60
N SER A 66 22.95 9.17 -18.42
CA SER A 66 23.58 10.48 -18.62
C SER A 66 22.90 11.57 -17.78
N PHE A 67 21.59 11.47 -17.61
CA PHE A 67 20.79 12.29 -16.70
C PHE A 67 19.48 11.57 -16.38
N GLU A 68 18.82 12.02 -15.31
CA GLU A 68 17.47 11.60 -14.93
C GLU A 68 16.70 12.80 -14.37
N TYR A 69 15.41 12.84 -14.63
CA TYR A 69 14.50 13.86 -14.15
C TYR A 69 13.15 13.20 -13.87
N PHE A 70 12.57 13.53 -12.72
CA PHE A 70 11.31 12.98 -12.26
C PHE A 70 10.42 14.10 -11.76
N GLU A 71 9.16 14.04 -12.18
CA GLU A 71 8.08 14.83 -11.61
C GLU A 71 6.83 13.95 -11.55
N VAL A 72 5.78 14.44 -10.90
CA VAL A 72 4.52 13.72 -10.82
C VAL A 72 3.98 13.46 -12.23
N GLY A 73 3.68 12.20 -12.55
CA GLY A 73 3.15 11.81 -13.86
C GLY A 73 4.14 11.82 -15.04
N TYR A 74 5.42 12.16 -14.82
CA TYR A 74 6.43 12.20 -15.89
C TYR A 74 7.83 11.82 -15.41
N SER A 75 8.56 11.10 -16.26
CA SER A 75 9.98 10.83 -16.06
C SER A 75 10.76 10.95 -17.36
N LYS A 76 12.01 11.37 -17.25
CA LYS A 76 12.91 11.59 -18.39
C LYS A 76 14.30 11.08 -18.08
N PHE A 77 14.89 10.37 -19.03
CA PHE A 77 16.19 9.72 -18.91
C PHE A 77 17.04 9.96 -20.15
N GLY A 78 18.35 10.05 -19.96
CA GLY A 78 19.30 9.98 -21.07
C GLY A 78 20.09 8.67 -21.09
N LEU A 79 19.98 7.90 -22.17
CA LEU A 79 20.74 6.68 -22.42
C LEU A 79 22.08 7.02 -23.08
N LYS A 80 23.15 7.10 -22.27
CA LYS A 80 24.49 7.54 -22.70
C LYS A 80 25.07 6.70 -23.84
N ARG A 81 24.94 5.36 -23.81
CA ARG A 81 25.49 4.46 -24.85
C ARG A 81 24.93 4.79 -26.23
N TYR A 82 23.62 5.04 -26.28
CA TYR A 82 22.92 5.22 -27.54
C TYR A 82 22.75 6.69 -27.92
N ASN A 83 22.99 7.62 -26.99
CA ASN A 83 22.64 9.04 -27.12
C ASN A 83 21.13 9.22 -27.42
N ILE A 84 20.29 8.49 -26.69
CA ILE A 84 18.82 8.53 -26.80
C ILE A 84 18.25 9.21 -25.56
N THR A 85 17.29 10.12 -25.75
CA THR A 85 16.45 10.60 -24.66
C THR A 85 15.17 9.79 -24.60
N VAL A 86 14.79 9.34 -23.41
CA VAL A 86 13.55 8.60 -23.14
C VAL A 86 12.68 9.42 -22.22
N GLU A 87 11.42 9.61 -22.60
CA GLU A 87 10.40 10.31 -21.84
C GLU A 87 9.21 9.38 -21.64
N LEU A 88 8.71 9.28 -20.42
CA LEU A 88 7.62 8.39 -20.04
C LEU A 88 6.54 9.17 -19.31
N THR A 89 5.29 8.92 -19.68
CA THR A 89 4.09 9.31 -18.94
C THR A 89 3.07 8.18 -19.00
N ALA A 90 1.97 8.27 -18.25
CA ALA A 90 0.97 7.22 -18.21
C ALA A 90 -0.44 7.76 -17.92
N SER A 91 -1.43 7.08 -18.47
CA SER A 91 -2.83 7.14 -18.02
C SER A 91 -3.12 5.97 -17.07
N ARG A 92 -4.40 5.66 -16.82
CA ARG A 92 -4.81 4.69 -15.80
C ARG A 92 -4.28 3.27 -16.05
N ARG A 93 -4.25 2.82 -17.30
CA ARG A 93 -3.80 1.48 -17.70
C ARG A 93 -2.79 1.49 -18.84
N THR A 94 -2.46 2.67 -19.38
CA THR A 94 -1.63 2.80 -20.59
C THR A 94 -0.41 3.68 -20.35
N GLY A 95 0.79 3.14 -20.59
CA GLY A 95 2.03 3.91 -20.62
C GLY A 95 2.30 4.50 -22.00
N LEU A 96 2.74 5.75 -22.07
CA LEU A 96 3.13 6.44 -23.30
C LEU A 96 4.61 6.80 -23.25
N HIS A 97 5.35 6.33 -24.26
CA HIS A 97 6.80 6.49 -24.35
C HIS A 97 7.14 7.41 -25.52
N ARG A 98 8.03 8.39 -25.29
CA ARG A 98 8.62 9.23 -26.33
C ARG A 98 10.13 9.00 -26.37
N TYR A 99 10.64 8.53 -27.50
CA TYR A 99 12.06 8.26 -27.72
C TYR A 99 12.63 9.28 -28.71
N THR A 100 13.64 10.05 -28.30
CA THR A 100 14.36 10.97 -29.17
C THR A 100 15.70 10.36 -29.58
N PHE A 101 15.82 9.98 -30.85
CA PHE A 101 17.03 9.42 -31.44
C PHE A 101 17.93 10.53 -32.03
N PRO A 102 19.27 10.34 -32.07
CA PRO A 102 20.18 11.30 -32.68
C PRO A 102 20.02 11.34 -34.21
N GLN A 103 20.19 12.52 -34.82
CA GLN A 103 19.84 12.79 -36.22
C GLN A 103 20.60 11.99 -37.32
N PHE A 104 21.59 11.16 -37.01
CA PHE A 104 22.43 10.50 -38.03
C PHE A 104 22.97 9.13 -37.60
N LYS A 105 22.15 8.24 -37.05
CA LYS A 105 22.59 6.87 -36.73
C LYS A 105 21.78 5.79 -37.46
N ASN A 106 22.53 4.78 -37.93
CA ASN A 106 22.03 3.55 -38.54
C ASN A 106 21.02 2.82 -37.63
N ILE A 107 20.17 2.01 -38.28
CA ILE A 107 19.19 1.05 -37.75
C ILE A 107 18.79 1.28 -36.28
N THR A 108 17.83 2.18 -36.07
CA THR A 108 17.15 2.35 -34.78
C THR A 108 16.21 1.18 -34.50
N LYS A 109 16.22 0.65 -33.27
CA LYS A 109 15.36 -0.47 -32.90
C LYS A 109 14.71 -0.21 -31.55
N VAL A 110 13.47 -0.65 -31.39
CA VAL A 110 12.84 -0.83 -30.08
C VAL A 110 12.84 -2.33 -29.79
N ILE A 111 13.36 -2.70 -28.63
CA ILE A 111 13.34 -4.08 -28.11
C ILE A 111 12.12 -4.23 -27.20
N ILE A 112 11.25 -5.19 -27.49
CA ILE A 112 10.22 -5.66 -26.55
C ILE A 112 10.69 -7.00 -25.98
N ASP A 113 10.88 -7.08 -24.67
CA ASP A 113 11.39 -8.29 -24.01
C ASP A 113 10.33 -8.90 -23.09
N LEU A 114 9.77 -10.03 -23.53
CA LEU A 114 8.72 -10.77 -22.82
C LEU A 114 9.28 -11.56 -21.63
N SER A 115 10.54 -12.01 -21.69
CA SER A 115 11.10 -12.84 -20.62
C SER A 115 11.59 -12.01 -19.44
N HIS A 116 11.74 -10.70 -19.62
CA HIS A 116 12.06 -9.79 -18.54
C HIS A 116 11.03 -9.89 -17.40
N ASN A 117 11.55 -10.01 -16.18
CA ASN A 117 10.84 -9.90 -14.93
C ASN A 117 11.85 -9.44 -13.86
N LEU A 118 11.38 -8.90 -12.73
CA LEU A 118 12.27 -8.59 -11.62
C LEU A 118 12.66 -9.87 -10.89
N VAL A 119 13.89 -10.29 -11.13
CA VAL A 119 14.40 -11.60 -10.68
C VAL A 119 14.85 -11.52 -9.23
N THR A 120 14.10 -12.20 -8.35
CA THR A 120 14.56 -12.80 -7.10
C THR A 120 14.00 -14.22 -6.99
N THR A 121 12.67 -14.31 -7.11
CA THR A 121 11.85 -15.55 -7.07
C THR A 121 10.80 -15.58 -8.18
N SER A 122 10.80 -14.58 -9.07
CA SER A 122 9.90 -14.51 -10.23
C SER A 122 10.45 -15.32 -11.40
N GLU A 123 9.56 -15.95 -12.17
CA GLU A 123 9.91 -16.74 -13.34
C GLU A 123 9.06 -16.36 -14.54
N TYR A 124 9.66 -16.42 -15.74
CA TYR A 124 8.94 -16.37 -17.01
C TYR A 124 8.60 -17.79 -17.45
N ASN A 125 7.31 -18.08 -17.63
CA ASN A 125 6.81 -19.41 -17.96
C ASN A 125 6.36 -19.55 -19.43
N GLY A 126 6.65 -18.57 -20.28
CA GLY A 126 6.25 -18.61 -21.69
C GLY A 126 5.37 -17.44 -22.10
N GLY A 127 5.11 -17.33 -23.40
CA GLY A 127 4.42 -16.19 -23.98
C GLY A 127 4.38 -16.20 -25.50
N SER A 128 3.62 -15.26 -26.04
CA SER A 128 3.42 -15.09 -27.47
C SER A 128 3.32 -13.62 -27.84
N ILE A 129 3.70 -13.31 -29.08
CA ILE A 129 3.74 -11.95 -29.60
C ILE A 129 3.63 -11.96 -31.11
N GLN A 130 2.79 -11.09 -31.63
CA GLN A 130 2.42 -11.04 -33.03
C GLN A 130 2.46 -9.58 -33.50
N SER A 131 3.10 -9.34 -34.64
CA SER A 131 2.93 -8.10 -35.39
C SER A 131 1.61 -8.17 -36.15
N ILE A 132 0.74 -7.18 -35.92
CA ILE A 132 -0.57 -7.07 -36.57
C ILE A 132 -0.48 -6.16 -37.80
N SER A 133 0.38 -5.16 -37.71
CA SER A 133 0.69 -4.21 -38.77
C SER A 133 2.13 -3.73 -38.63
N TYR A 134 2.57 -2.89 -39.57
CA TYR A 134 3.91 -2.30 -39.51
C TYR A 134 4.15 -1.39 -38.31
N ASN A 135 3.13 -1.03 -37.54
CA ASN A 135 3.24 -0.17 -36.37
C ASN A 135 2.50 -0.70 -35.15
N GLN A 136 2.08 -1.97 -35.15
CA GLN A 136 1.33 -2.54 -34.05
C GLN A 136 1.78 -3.97 -33.73
N VAL A 137 2.00 -4.23 -32.45
CA VAL A 137 2.38 -5.52 -31.89
C VAL A 137 1.49 -5.83 -30.70
N LYS A 138 1.02 -7.08 -30.60
CA LYS A 138 0.20 -7.53 -29.47
C LYS A 138 0.67 -8.88 -28.97
N GLY A 139 0.41 -9.19 -27.71
CA GLY A 139 0.87 -10.46 -27.15
C GLY A 139 0.50 -10.70 -25.70
N ALA A 140 1.07 -11.76 -25.14
CA ALA A 140 0.91 -12.14 -23.76
C ALA A 140 2.20 -12.74 -23.20
N GLY A 141 2.50 -12.44 -21.94
CA GLY A 141 3.54 -13.11 -21.17
C GLY A 141 2.95 -13.80 -19.93
N ARG A 142 3.42 -15.00 -19.62
CA ARG A 142 3.04 -15.76 -18.43
C ARG A 142 4.19 -15.81 -17.45
N TYR A 143 3.90 -15.56 -16.18
CA TYR A 143 4.88 -15.44 -15.12
C TYR A 143 4.39 -16.10 -13.84
N SER A 144 5.30 -16.51 -12.98
CA SER A 144 4.98 -17.07 -11.65
C SER A 144 5.93 -16.53 -10.59
N GLY A 145 5.63 -16.78 -9.32
CA GLY A 145 6.52 -16.42 -8.21
C GLY A 145 6.49 -14.93 -7.86
N GLY A 146 7.66 -14.42 -7.47
CA GLY A 146 7.83 -13.07 -6.88
C GLY A 146 7.49 -13.04 -5.40
N TRP A 147 7.25 -11.83 -4.86
CA TRP A 147 6.97 -11.59 -3.43
C TRP A 147 6.09 -12.62 -2.74
N ASN A 148 4.95 -12.95 -3.34
CA ASN A 148 3.98 -13.87 -2.73
C ASN A 148 4.19 -15.34 -3.11
N ARG A 149 5.24 -15.66 -3.88
CA ARG A 149 5.51 -17.00 -4.42
C ARG A 149 4.28 -17.60 -5.12
N GLY A 150 3.46 -16.73 -5.69
CA GLY A 150 2.15 -17.08 -6.21
C GLY A 150 2.22 -17.97 -7.45
N GLY A 151 1.09 -18.61 -7.72
CA GLY A 151 0.88 -19.35 -8.95
C GLY A 151 1.01 -18.49 -10.22
N PRO A 152 0.95 -19.13 -11.39
CA PRO A 152 1.16 -18.45 -12.65
C PRO A 152 0.05 -17.46 -12.99
N TYR A 153 0.41 -16.30 -13.50
CA TYR A 153 -0.47 -15.25 -14.00
C TYR A 153 -0.08 -14.82 -15.42
N VAL A 154 -1.03 -14.29 -16.19
CA VAL A 154 -0.82 -13.85 -17.57
C VAL A 154 -1.00 -12.34 -17.66
N VAL A 155 -0.08 -11.66 -18.34
CA VAL A 155 -0.17 -10.23 -18.68
C VAL A 155 -0.34 -10.11 -20.18
N TYR A 156 -1.47 -9.53 -20.59
CA TYR A 156 -1.79 -9.20 -21.98
C TYR A 156 -1.35 -7.77 -22.28
N PHE A 157 -0.77 -7.53 -23.47
CA PHE A 157 -0.32 -6.20 -23.86
C PHE A 157 -0.56 -5.91 -25.33
N CYS A 158 -0.59 -4.61 -25.63
CA CYS A 158 -0.67 -4.05 -26.96
C CYS A 158 0.29 -2.86 -27.04
N SER A 159 1.19 -2.88 -28.02
CA SER A 159 2.16 -1.83 -28.30
C SER A 159 1.90 -1.28 -29.70
N GLN A 160 1.48 -0.03 -29.75
CA GLN A 160 1.33 0.74 -30.98
C GLN A 160 2.53 1.68 -31.12
N PHE A 161 2.89 2.03 -32.35
CA PHE A 161 3.99 2.93 -32.67
C PHE A 161 3.49 4.03 -33.61
N ASN A 162 4.03 5.24 -33.45
CA ASN A 162 3.73 6.36 -34.35
C ASN A 162 4.50 6.28 -35.69
N THR A 163 5.46 5.37 -35.78
CA THR A 163 6.33 5.16 -36.95
C THR A 163 6.24 3.72 -37.38
N ASN A 164 6.03 3.47 -38.68
CA ASN A 164 6.07 2.14 -39.25
C ASN A 164 7.48 1.56 -39.15
N ALA A 165 7.61 0.35 -38.62
CA ALA A 165 8.85 -0.40 -38.66
C ALA A 165 9.13 -0.89 -40.09
N ILE A 166 10.40 -0.90 -40.44
CA ILE A 166 10.90 -1.43 -41.72
C ILE A 166 10.89 -2.97 -41.68
N GLU A 167 11.22 -3.55 -40.52
CA GLU A 167 11.27 -5.01 -40.32
C GLU A 167 10.83 -5.37 -38.89
N PHE A 168 10.16 -6.51 -38.77
CA PHE A 168 9.87 -7.16 -37.48
C PHE A 168 10.66 -8.45 -37.38
N GLU A 169 11.34 -8.61 -36.26
CA GLU A 169 12.14 -9.80 -35.96
C GLU A 169 11.77 -10.29 -34.56
N THR A 170 11.61 -11.60 -34.44
CA THR A 170 11.38 -12.30 -33.19
C THR A 170 12.59 -13.19 -32.87
N TRP A 171 12.91 -13.30 -31.59
CA TRP A 171 14.13 -13.97 -31.14
C TRP A 171 13.82 -14.91 -29.98
N ARG A 172 14.28 -16.16 -30.09
CA ARG A 172 14.25 -17.16 -29.02
C ARG A 172 15.64 -17.76 -28.87
N ASP A 173 16.19 -17.68 -27.66
CA ASP A 173 17.53 -18.22 -27.35
C ASP A 173 18.63 -17.68 -28.29
N ARG A 174 19.31 -18.58 -29.03
CA ARG A 174 20.38 -18.25 -30.00
C ARG A 174 19.90 -18.15 -31.45
N HIS A 175 18.60 -18.34 -31.71
CA HIS A 175 18.07 -18.44 -33.07
C HIS A 175 17.23 -17.21 -33.44
N ILE A 176 17.63 -16.55 -34.53
CA ILE A 176 16.88 -15.46 -35.15
C ILE A 176 15.74 -16.08 -35.94
N GLY A 177 14.51 -15.91 -35.47
CA GLY A 177 13.34 -16.17 -36.29
C GLY A 177 13.01 -14.90 -37.05
N ARG A 178 13.22 -14.88 -38.37
CA ARG A 178 12.50 -13.95 -39.25
C ARG A 178 11.05 -14.41 -39.36
N ILE A 179 10.32 -14.31 -38.26
CA ILE A 179 8.90 -14.64 -38.19
C ILE A 179 8.21 -13.39 -37.63
N SER A 180 7.18 -12.93 -38.32
CA SER A 180 6.29 -11.83 -37.91
C SER A 180 5.44 -12.17 -36.67
N GLU A 181 5.53 -13.41 -36.22
CA GLU A 181 4.80 -13.98 -35.12
C GLU A 181 5.70 -14.94 -34.33
N TYR A 182 5.62 -14.89 -33.02
CA TYR A 182 6.20 -15.87 -32.14
C TYR A 182 5.14 -16.41 -31.20
N SER A 183 5.06 -17.74 -31.13
CA SER A 183 4.38 -18.46 -30.08
C SER A 183 5.31 -19.58 -29.62
N ASP A 184 5.42 -19.77 -28.31
CA ASP A 184 6.11 -20.93 -27.74
C ASP A 184 5.28 -22.22 -27.84
N GLY A 185 4.11 -22.18 -28.49
CA GLY A 185 3.17 -23.29 -28.63
C GLY A 185 2.15 -23.36 -27.49
N THR A 186 2.15 -22.39 -26.58
CA THR A 186 1.19 -22.34 -25.47
C THR A 186 -0.10 -21.63 -25.87
N THR A 187 -1.22 -22.05 -25.28
CA THR A 187 -2.56 -21.51 -25.54
C THR A 187 -2.88 -20.25 -24.73
N TYR A 188 -1.88 -19.56 -24.19
CA TYR A 188 -2.09 -18.38 -23.33
C TYR A 188 -2.56 -17.14 -24.11
N PHE A 189 -2.39 -17.16 -25.44
CA PHE A 189 -2.92 -16.13 -26.32
C PHE A 189 -4.44 -16.22 -26.38
N ASN A 190 -5.12 -15.33 -25.65
CA ASN A 190 -6.55 -15.13 -25.73
C ASN A 190 -6.81 -13.83 -26.49
N SER A 191 -7.28 -13.93 -27.75
CA SER A 191 -7.51 -12.77 -28.61
C SER A 191 -8.44 -11.73 -27.97
N ILE A 192 -9.47 -12.16 -27.23
CA ILE A 192 -10.41 -11.25 -26.56
C ILE A 192 -9.69 -10.37 -25.53
N ASN A 193 -8.84 -10.98 -24.69
CA ASN A 193 -8.12 -10.24 -23.65
C ASN A 193 -7.04 -9.33 -24.23
N VAL A 194 -6.37 -9.77 -25.29
CA VAL A 194 -5.38 -8.95 -26.00
C VAL A 194 -6.06 -7.76 -26.70
N ASP A 195 -7.19 -7.98 -27.36
CA ASP A 195 -7.95 -6.91 -28.01
C ASP A 195 -8.50 -5.92 -26.97
N GLN A 196 -8.86 -6.39 -25.77
CA GLN A 196 -9.22 -5.53 -24.65
C GLN A 196 -8.03 -4.66 -24.16
N ALA A 197 -6.80 -5.18 -24.20
CA ALA A 197 -5.60 -4.39 -23.90
C ALA A 197 -5.41 -3.27 -24.93
N CYS A 198 -5.59 -3.56 -26.23
CA CYS A 198 -5.54 -2.53 -27.27
C CYS A 198 -6.65 -1.48 -27.09
N LYS A 199 -7.90 -1.91 -26.84
CA LYS A 199 -9.02 -0.99 -26.58
C LYS A 199 -8.78 -0.08 -25.37
N SER A 200 -8.11 -0.57 -24.34
CA SER A 200 -7.77 0.25 -23.17
C SER A 200 -6.80 1.37 -23.55
N ALA A 201 -5.78 1.07 -24.36
CA ALA A 201 -4.86 2.08 -24.88
C ALA A 201 -5.54 3.09 -25.81
N GLU A 202 -6.34 2.60 -26.76
CA GLU A 202 -7.05 3.44 -27.74
C GLU A 202 -8.12 4.33 -27.11
N SER A 203 -8.75 3.88 -26.03
CA SER A 203 -9.77 4.67 -25.31
C SER A 203 -9.15 5.68 -24.34
N GLU A 204 -8.02 5.37 -23.72
CA GLU A 204 -7.35 6.26 -22.76
C GLU A 204 -6.48 7.32 -23.44
N ILE A 205 -5.83 6.99 -24.57
CA ILE A 205 -4.91 7.90 -25.29
C ILE A 205 -5.20 7.84 -26.80
N PRO A 206 -6.38 8.31 -27.26
CA PRO A 206 -6.78 8.19 -28.67
C PRO A 206 -5.95 9.06 -29.63
N ASP A 207 -5.42 10.18 -29.15
CA ASP A 207 -4.78 11.24 -29.95
C ASP A 207 -3.25 11.19 -29.95
N TRP A 208 -2.64 10.26 -29.19
CA TRP A 208 -1.18 10.16 -29.03
C TRP A 208 -0.52 11.42 -28.45
N ASP A 209 -1.30 12.28 -27.78
CA ASP A 209 -0.77 13.54 -27.26
C ASP A 209 -0.03 13.32 -25.94
N PHE A 210 1.30 13.37 -26.02
CA PHE A 210 2.19 13.18 -24.89
C PHE A 210 2.02 14.27 -23.82
N GLU A 211 1.90 15.53 -24.23
CA GLU A 211 1.82 16.65 -23.29
C GLU A 211 0.45 16.68 -22.61
N LYS A 212 -0.62 16.35 -23.34
CA LYS A 212 -1.96 16.17 -22.77
C LYS A 212 -1.99 15.02 -21.77
N THR A 213 -1.47 13.84 -22.12
CA THR A 213 -1.44 12.67 -21.21
C THR A 213 -0.67 13.00 -19.94
N LYS A 214 0.49 13.67 -20.08
CA LYS A 214 1.27 14.16 -18.95
C LYS A 214 0.46 15.11 -18.07
N GLN A 215 -0.21 16.09 -18.67
CA GLN A 215 -1.01 17.05 -17.92
C GLN A 215 -2.21 16.37 -17.22
N GLU A 216 -2.86 15.41 -17.86
CA GLU A 216 -3.94 14.61 -17.25
C GLU A 216 -3.44 13.78 -16.06
N ALA A 217 -2.23 13.20 -16.16
CA ALA A 217 -1.59 12.50 -15.05
C ALA A 217 -1.29 13.45 -13.88
N VAL A 218 -0.75 14.64 -14.17
CA VAL A 218 -0.52 15.70 -13.16
C VAL A 218 -1.84 16.12 -12.52
N ASN A 219 -2.89 16.38 -13.31
CA ASN A 219 -4.20 16.80 -12.82
C ASN A 219 -4.84 15.71 -11.93
N ALA A 220 -4.68 14.43 -12.30
CA ALA A 220 -5.19 13.31 -11.50
C ALA A 220 -4.50 13.26 -10.13
N TRP A 221 -3.18 13.41 -10.09
CA TRP A 221 -2.44 13.50 -8.84
C TRP A 221 -2.74 14.76 -8.05
N GLN A 222 -2.84 15.91 -8.71
CA GLN A 222 -3.21 17.17 -8.08
C GLN A 222 -4.58 17.04 -7.42
N THR A 223 -5.55 16.39 -8.06
CA THR A 223 -6.85 16.11 -7.44
C THR A 223 -6.68 15.30 -6.15
N GLU A 224 -5.90 14.21 -6.19
CA GLU A 224 -5.67 13.37 -5.01
C GLU A 224 -4.87 14.08 -3.89
N LEU A 225 -3.93 14.95 -4.26
CA LEU A 225 -3.14 15.77 -3.33
C LEU A 225 -3.96 16.95 -2.78
N GLU A 226 -4.89 17.51 -3.54
CA GLU A 226 -5.82 18.58 -3.13
C GLU A 226 -6.86 18.13 -2.08
N LYS A 227 -7.09 16.81 -1.94
CA LYS A 227 -7.78 16.24 -0.77
C LYS A 227 -7.07 16.62 0.54
N ILE A 228 -5.77 16.89 0.46
CA ILE A 228 -4.93 17.43 1.51
C ILE A 228 -4.39 18.79 1.02
N ASP A 229 -5.25 19.77 0.74
CA ASP A 229 -4.78 21.13 0.46
C ASP A 229 -5.76 22.23 0.90
N VAL A 230 -5.22 23.42 1.09
CA VAL A 230 -5.89 24.72 1.20
C VAL A 230 -6.59 25.01 -0.14
N ASP A 231 -7.94 25.09 -0.16
CA ASP A 231 -8.88 25.43 -1.29
C ASP A 231 -8.67 24.79 -2.70
N GLY A 232 -9.57 24.02 -3.34
CA GLY A 232 -10.98 23.62 -3.16
C GLY A 232 -11.44 22.82 -4.41
N GLY A 233 -12.23 21.74 -4.25
CA GLY A 233 -12.75 20.88 -5.34
C GLY A 233 -13.28 19.51 -4.85
N THR A 234 -14.24 18.89 -5.55
CA THR A 234 -15.14 17.81 -5.03
C THR A 234 -14.64 16.36 -5.17
N ASP A 235 -14.27 15.72 -4.06
CA ASP A 235 -13.56 14.42 -4.05
C ASP A 235 -14.10 13.29 -3.12
N ASP A 236 -15.14 13.55 -2.32
CA ASP A 236 -15.74 12.52 -1.43
C ASP A 236 -16.19 11.29 -2.21
N LEU A 237 -16.73 11.49 -3.42
CA LEU A 237 -17.17 10.39 -4.27
C LEU A 237 -16.04 9.45 -4.67
N LYS A 238 -14.78 9.92 -4.79
CA LYS A 238 -13.65 9.08 -5.26
C LYS A 238 -13.03 8.25 -4.14
N THR A 239 -12.81 8.83 -2.96
CA THR A 239 -12.31 8.06 -1.80
C THR A 239 -13.36 7.02 -1.36
N ILE A 240 -14.64 7.39 -1.38
CA ILE A 240 -15.75 6.45 -1.18
C ILE A 240 -15.69 5.37 -2.27
N PHE A 241 -15.54 5.74 -3.55
CA PHE A 241 -15.48 4.78 -4.64
C PHE A 241 -14.31 3.80 -4.52
N TYR A 242 -13.08 4.27 -4.23
CA TYR A 242 -11.92 3.39 -4.07
C TYR A 242 -12.01 2.49 -2.84
N THR A 243 -12.42 3.01 -1.68
CA THR A 243 -12.58 2.16 -0.47
C THR A 243 -13.72 1.16 -0.63
N VAL A 244 -14.85 1.56 -1.22
CA VAL A 244 -15.98 0.66 -1.51
C VAL A 244 -15.56 -0.42 -2.50
N ASP A 245 -14.85 -0.08 -3.57
CA ASP A 245 -14.37 -1.07 -4.53
C ASP A 245 -13.31 -2.00 -3.94
N ILE A 246 -12.43 -1.51 -3.05
CA ILE A 246 -11.51 -2.36 -2.29
C ILE A 246 -12.30 -3.36 -1.45
N VAL A 247 -13.29 -2.91 -0.66
CA VAL A 247 -14.10 -3.79 0.18
C VAL A 247 -14.88 -4.80 -0.65
N ARG A 248 -15.51 -4.38 -1.75
CA ARG A 248 -16.18 -5.30 -2.69
C ARG A 248 -15.21 -6.32 -3.28
N SER A 249 -13.99 -5.91 -3.61
CA SER A 249 -12.95 -6.83 -4.12
C SER A 249 -12.51 -7.81 -3.04
N LEU A 250 -12.36 -7.39 -1.78
CA LEU A 250 -12.04 -8.28 -0.66
C LEU A 250 -13.14 -9.33 -0.46
N ILE A 251 -14.41 -8.90 -0.53
CA ILE A 251 -15.58 -9.78 -0.41
C ILE A 251 -15.67 -10.76 -1.59
N ASP A 252 -15.45 -10.30 -2.82
CA ASP A 252 -15.41 -11.16 -4.00
C ASP A 252 -14.29 -12.22 -3.90
N ILE A 253 -13.10 -11.81 -3.41
CA ILE A 253 -12.02 -12.76 -3.15
C ILE A 253 -12.42 -13.76 -2.06
N TYR A 254 -13.05 -13.31 -0.97
CA TYR A 254 -13.57 -14.22 0.05
C TYR A 254 -14.56 -15.23 -0.55
N GLN A 255 -15.50 -14.77 -1.37
CA GLN A 255 -16.52 -15.63 -1.97
C GLN A 255 -15.93 -16.69 -2.90
N ASN A 256 -14.84 -16.37 -3.60
CA ASN A 256 -14.19 -17.28 -4.55
C ASN A 256 -13.07 -18.14 -3.93
N GLU A 257 -12.37 -17.64 -2.91
CA GLU A 257 -11.16 -18.27 -2.35
C GLU A 257 -11.28 -18.66 -0.87
N GLY A 258 -12.36 -18.25 -0.19
CA GLY A 258 -12.72 -18.65 1.16
C GLY A 258 -12.14 -17.80 2.29
N TYR A 259 -11.23 -16.86 2.00
CA TYR A 259 -10.63 -15.92 2.95
C TYR A 259 -10.33 -14.58 2.29
N MET A 260 -10.42 -13.49 3.06
CA MET A 260 -9.91 -12.20 2.62
C MET A 260 -8.37 -12.18 2.71
N PRO A 261 -7.67 -11.56 1.75
CA PRO A 261 -6.21 -11.47 1.79
C PRO A 261 -5.72 -10.36 2.72
N ASP A 262 -4.63 -10.63 3.45
CA ASP A 262 -3.85 -9.57 4.13
C ASP A 262 -3.00 -8.78 3.11
N GLY A 263 -2.45 -9.46 2.11
CA GLY A 263 -1.81 -8.85 0.94
C GLY A 263 -1.93 -9.75 -0.29
N ARG A 264 -2.08 -9.16 -1.48
CA ARG A 264 -2.38 -9.92 -2.70
C ARG A 264 -1.72 -9.31 -3.93
N SER A 265 -1.20 -10.14 -4.82
CA SER A 265 -0.65 -9.70 -6.12
C SER A 265 -0.63 -10.83 -7.15
N GLY A 266 -0.82 -10.52 -8.43
CA GLY A 266 -0.84 -11.53 -9.50
C GLY A 266 -1.78 -12.71 -9.19
N LEU A 267 -3.00 -12.41 -8.72
CA LEU A 267 -4.06 -13.38 -8.40
C LEU A 267 -3.71 -14.39 -7.29
N ALA A 268 -2.77 -14.07 -6.40
CA ALA A 268 -2.42 -14.94 -5.28
C ALA A 268 -2.17 -14.13 -4.00
N ASN A 269 -2.46 -14.74 -2.85
CA ASN A 269 -2.19 -14.16 -1.54
C ASN A 269 -0.70 -14.21 -1.24
N GLY A 270 -0.18 -13.14 -0.62
CA GLY A 270 1.11 -13.12 0.03
C GLY A 270 1.07 -13.78 1.39
N ILE A 271 2.24 -13.87 2.02
CA ILE A 271 2.34 -14.33 3.40
C ILE A 271 1.63 -13.31 4.30
N THR A 272 0.81 -13.77 5.24
CA THR A 272 0.18 -12.93 6.26
C THR A 272 1.28 -12.31 7.14
N GLN A 273 1.34 -10.98 7.21
CA GLN A 273 2.43 -10.28 7.91
C GLN A 273 2.19 -10.22 9.43
N GLY A 274 0.93 -10.37 9.85
CA GLY A 274 0.54 -10.43 11.26
C GLY A 274 -0.92 -10.87 11.41
N GLY A 275 -1.84 -9.92 11.25
CA GLY A 275 -3.27 -10.08 11.42
C GLY A 275 -4.05 -10.54 10.18
N SER A 276 -5.37 -10.56 10.32
CA SER A 276 -6.34 -10.52 9.22
C SER A 276 -6.77 -9.08 8.98
N ASN A 277 -5.84 -8.20 8.60
CA ASN A 277 -6.07 -6.75 8.65
C ASN A 277 -7.06 -6.21 7.61
N ALA A 278 -7.48 -7.04 6.64
CA ALA A 278 -8.67 -6.81 5.85
C ALA A 278 -9.91 -6.54 6.74
N ASP A 279 -9.97 -7.18 7.91
CA ASP A 279 -11.02 -6.96 8.91
C ASP A 279 -11.16 -5.49 9.30
N MET A 280 -10.02 -4.81 9.46
CA MET A 280 -9.98 -3.41 9.87
C MET A 280 -10.48 -2.49 8.74
N VAL A 281 -10.14 -2.81 7.49
CA VAL A 281 -10.58 -2.04 6.31
C VAL A 281 -12.09 -2.16 6.13
N VAL A 282 -12.64 -3.38 6.23
CA VAL A 282 -14.08 -3.65 6.14
C VAL A 282 -14.83 -2.97 7.29
N ALA A 283 -14.33 -3.11 8.53
CA ALA A 283 -14.94 -2.48 9.69
C ALA A 283 -14.95 -0.95 9.58
N GLU A 284 -13.83 -0.34 9.19
CA GLU A 284 -13.74 1.11 9.03
C GLU A 284 -14.72 1.63 7.97
N ALA A 285 -14.85 0.93 6.85
CA ALA A 285 -15.82 1.26 5.81
C ALA A 285 -17.27 1.16 6.31
N TYR A 286 -17.58 0.09 7.06
CA TYR A 286 -18.90 -0.12 7.66
C TYR A 286 -19.26 1.00 8.64
N LEU A 287 -18.36 1.30 9.57
CA LEU A 287 -18.57 2.26 10.65
C LEU A 287 -18.72 3.70 10.12
N LYS A 288 -18.03 4.02 9.03
CA LYS A 288 -18.19 5.27 8.28
C LYS A 288 -19.38 5.28 7.31
N LYS A 289 -20.16 4.19 7.26
CA LYS A 289 -21.33 4.03 6.37
C LYS A 289 -20.98 4.21 4.88
N LEU A 290 -19.79 3.76 4.48
CA LEU A 290 -19.37 3.82 3.09
C LEU A 290 -20.03 2.67 2.31
N GLY A 291 -20.66 2.96 1.16
CA GLY A 291 -21.22 1.89 0.31
C GLY A 291 -22.40 1.13 0.93
N THR A 292 -23.17 1.75 1.85
CA THR A 292 -24.32 1.14 2.54
C THR A 292 -25.29 0.40 1.61
N ASN A 293 -25.47 0.87 0.38
CA ASN A 293 -26.42 0.28 -0.59
C ASN A 293 -25.75 -0.57 -1.68
N VAL A 294 -24.42 -0.78 -1.61
CA VAL A 294 -23.65 -1.45 -2.67
C VAL A 294 -22.83 -2.62 -2.14
N ILE A 295 -22.40 -2.55 -0.87
CA ILE A 295 -21.68 -3.63 -0.20
C ILE A 295 -22.71 -4.58 0.40
N ASP A 296 -22.54 -5.88 0.13
CA ASP A 296 -23.25 -6.94 0.84
C ASP A 296 -22.64 -7.08 2.24
N TRP A 297 -23.27 -6.43 3.22
CA TRP A 297 -22.77 -6.39 4.59
C TRP A 297 -22.96 -7.69 5.35
N ASP A 298 -23.90 -8.54 4.93
CA ASP A 298 -24.08 -9.86 5.52
C ASP A 298 -22.93 -10.77 5.08
N LEU A 299 -22.59 -10.76 3.79
CA LEU A 299 -21.43 -11.49 3.27
C LEU A 299 -20.10 -10.93 3.80
N ALA A 300 -19.99 -9.60 3.92
CA ALA A 300 -18.82 -8.97 4.55
C ALA A 300 -18.65 -9.42 6.00
N TYR A 301 -19.74 -9.46 6.77
CA TYR A 301 -19.71 -9.93 8.15
C TYR A 301 -19.38 -11.42 8.23
N GLU A 302 -19.91 -12.25 7.32
CA GLU A 302 -19.51 -13.65 7.21
C GLU A 302 -18.00 -13.81 7.02
N ALA A 303 -17.39 -13.02 6.15
CA ALA A 303 -15.94 -13.02 5.92
C ALA A 303 -15.14 -12.63 7.18
N LEU A 304 -15.61 -11.62 7.93
CA LEU A 304 -15.01 -11.24 9.21
C LEU A 304 -15.06 -12.39 10.23
N ILE A 305 -16.20 -13.06 10.33
CA ILE A 305 -16.40 -14.20 11.24
C ILE A 305 -15.54 -15.39 10.81
N LYS A 306 -15.37 -15.62 9.50
CA LYS A 306 -14.48 -16.65 8.97
C LYS A 306 -13.06 -16.50 9.53
N ASP A 307 -12.47 -15.31 9.40
CA ASP A 307 -11.12 -15.04 9.89
C ASP A 307 -11.01 -15.19 11.42
N ALA A 308 -12.07 -14.80 12.14
CA ALA A 308 -12.13 -14.86 13.59
C ALA A 308 -12.35 -16.25 14.19
N GLU A 309 -12.92 -17.20 13.45
CA GLU A 309 -13.41 -18.45 14.03
C GLU A 309 -12.91 -19.72 13.35
N VAL A 310 -12.46 -19.65 12.08
CA VAL A 310 -12.01 -20.83 11.33
C VAL A 310 -10.50 -20.83 11.20
N ASP A 311 -9.86 -21.83 11.79
CA ASP A 311 -8.41 -22.01 11.69
C ASP A 311 -8.04 -22.43 10.25
N PRO A 312 -7.18 -21.67 9.54
CA PRO A 312 -6.75 -21.99 8.17
C PRO A 312 -5.78 -23.18 8.11
N GLY A 313 -5.40 -23.76 9.25
CA GLY A 313 -4.50 -24.90 9.34
C GLY A 313 -3.14 -24.61 8.70
N TYR A 314 -2.65 -25.52 7.86
CA TYR A 314 -1.36 -25.36 7.19
C TYR A 314 -1.29 -24.15 6.23
N ARG A 315 -2.45 -23.61 5.82
CA ARG A 315 -2.53 -22.42 4.97
C ARG A 315 -2.50 -21.11 5.76
N GLY A 316 -2.45 -21.13 7.09
CA GLY A 316 -2.44 -19.92 7.94
C GLY A 316 -1.29 -18.94 7.67
N LEU A 317 -0.26 -19.39 6.98
CA LEU A 317 0.80 -18.52 6.48
C LEU A 317 0.33 -17.56 5.37
N TYR A 318 -0.77 -17.85 4.67
CA TYR A 318 -1.23 -17.09 3.49
C TYR A 318 -2.67 -16.59 3.59
N GLU A 319 -3.43 -17.04 4.59
CA GLU A 319 -4.84 -16.68 4.77
C GLU A 319 -5.26 -16.84 6.23
N GLY A 320 -6.29 -16.09 6.63
CA GLY A 320 -6.84 -16.13 7.98
C GLY A 320 -5.80 -15.90 9.08
N ARG A 321 -6.07 -16.50 10.24
CA ARG A 321 -5.30 -16.31 11.46
C ARG A 321 -4.49 -17.55 11.81
N LEU A 322 -3.17 -17.52 11.58
CA LEU A 322 -2.25 -18.55 12.04
C LEU A 322 -2.28 -18.66 13.59
N HIS A 323 -2.28 -19.89 14.12
CA HIS A 323 -2.38 -20.20 15.56
C HIS A 323 -3.65 -19.65 16.24
N LEU A 324 -4.75 -19.57 15.49
CA LEU A 324 -6.03 -19.08 16.01
C LEU A 324 -6.54 -19.93 17.18
N THR A 325 -6.36 -21.25 17.11
CA THR A 325 -6.74 -22.17 18.19
C THR A 325 -6.07 -21.80 19.52
N ASP A 326 -4.75 -21.62 19.52
CA ASP A 326 -3.99 -21.22 20.71
C ASP A 326 -4.41 -19.83 21.22
N TYR A 327 -4.60 -18.88 20.30
CA TYR A 327 -5.05 -17.53 20.65
C TYR A 327 -6.41 -17.55 21.36
N LYS A 328 -7.34 -18.40 20.90
CA LYS A 328 -8.67 -18.57 21.52
C LYS A 328 -8.59 -19.28 22.87
N GLU A 329 -7.70 -20.26 23.03
CA GLU A 329 -7.56 -21.04 24.26
C GLU A 329 -6.85 -20.24 25.37
N TYR A 330 -5.73 -19.60 25.04
CA TYR A 330 -4.83 -19.00 26.04
C TYR A 330 -5.00 -17.49 26.18
N GLY A 331 -5.69 -16.83 25.25
CA GLY A 331 -5.74 -15.37 25.15
C GLY A 331 -4.43 -14.75 24.68
N TYR A 332 -3.52 -15.55 24.12
CA TYR A 332 -2.29 -15.15 23.45
C TYR A 332 -1.76 -16.34 22.63
N ILE A 333 -0.86 -16.07 21.68
CA ILE A 333 -0.18 -17.13 20.93
C ILE A 333 1.12 -17.48 21.67
N PRO A 334 1.29 -18.72 22.15
CA PRO A 334 2.52 -19.15 22.79
C PRO A 334 3.65 -19.28 21.77
N PHE A 335 4.89 -19.15 22.24
CA PHE A 335 6.04 -19.42 21.37
C PHE A 335 6.13 -20.93 21.09
N PRO A 336 6.13 -21.39 19.83
CA PRO A 336 5.91 -22.80 19.48
C PRO A 336 7.11 -23.73 19.78
N GLY A 337 8.18 -23.25 20.42
CA GLY A 337 9.29 -24.08 20.92
C GLY A 337 10.20 -24.72 19.86
N TYR A 338 9.80 -24.76 18.58
CA TYR A 338 10.59 -25.31 17.47
C TYR A 338 11.00 -24.22 16.46
N VAL A 339 12.26 -24.28 16.04
CA VAL A 339 12.99 -23.24 15.28
C VAL A 339 12.67 -23.28 13.78
N VAL A 340 11.40 -23.23 13.40
CA VAL A 340 11.05 -22.75 12.06
C VAL A 340 10.41 -21.38 12.23
N VAL A 341 11.21 -20.43 12.72
CA VAL A 341 10.86 -19.02 12.72
C VAL A 341 10.99 -18.55 11.28
N THR A 342 9.96 -18.76 10.47
CA THR A 342 9.71 -17.78 9.41
C THR A 342 9.17 -16.53 10.12
N TYR A 343 9.48 -15.33 9.61
CA TYR A 343 8.96 -14.05 10.11
C TYR A 343 7.44 -14.07 10.34
N ALA A 344 6.73 -14.95 9.63
CA ALA A 344 5.31 -15.18 9.74
C ALA A 344 4.82 -15.75 11.08
N HIS A 345 5.65 -16.33 11.96
CA HIS A 345 5.14 -16.94 13.21
C HIS A 345 4.94 -15.95 14.37
N SER A 346 5.51 -14.74 14.30
CA SER A 346 5.58 -13.69 15.34
C SER A 346 4.45 -13.65 16.39
N PRO A 347 4.52 -14.44 17.49
CA PRO A 347 3.36 -14.71 18.35
C PRO A 347 2.85 -13.49 19.11
N CYS A 348 3.77 -12.66 19.61
CA CYS A 348 3.42 -11.44 20.35
C CYS A 348 2.76 -10.40 19.44
N SER A 349 3.34 -10.11 18.27
CA SER A 349 2.78 -9.16 17.30
C SER A 349 1.40 -9.61 16.82
N ARG A 350 1.26 -10.89 16.45
CA ARG A 350 -0.04 -11.47 16.06
C ARG A 350 -1.08 -11.41 17.15
N THR A 351 -0.72 -11.65 18.41
CA THR A 351 -1.65 -11.51 19.54
C THR A 351 -2.20 -10.08 19.65
N ILE A 352 -1.33 -9.08 19.45
CA ILE A 352 -1.73 -7.67 19.46
C ILE A 352 -2.62 -7.34 18.24
N GLU A 353 -2.24 -7.79 17.04
CA GLU A 353 -3.01 -7.55 15.82
C GLU A 353 -4.38 -8.25 15.86
N TYR A 354 -4.45 -9.52 16.26
CA TYR A 354 -5.73 -10.22 16.41
C TYR A 354 -6.63 -9.56 17.44
N SER A 355 -6.06 -8.98 18.50
CA SER A 355 -6.84 -8.19 19.46
C SER A 355 -7.47 -6.95 18.79
N ALA A 356 -6.75 -6.28 17.89
CA ALA A 356 -7.27 -5.15 17.13
C ALA A 356 -8.30 -5.59 16.07
N ASN A 357 -8.05 -6.71 15.39
CA ASN A 357 -8.99 -7.29 14.43
C ASN A 357 -10.30 -7.68 15.14
N ASP A 358 -10.24 -8.32 16.31
CA ASP A 358 -11.42 -8.66 17.13
C ASP A 358 -12.22 -7.43 17.53
N TYR A 359 -11.53 -6.37 17.95
CA TYR A 359 -12.22 -5.14 18.27
C TYR A 359 -12.96 -4.60 17.03
N SER A 360 -12.35 -4.68 15.85
CA SER A 360 -12.94 -4.25 14.57
C SER A 360 -14.24 -5.02 14.28
N ILE A 361 -14.18 -6.35 14.41
CA ILE A 361 -15.34 -7.23 14.22
C ILE A 361 -16.42 -6.93 15.26
N SER A 362 -16.05 -6.66 16.51
CA SER A 362 -17.02 -6.32 17.56
C SER A 362 -17.84 -5.08 17.21
N LEU A 363 -17.23 -4.08 16.58
CA LEU A 363 -17.91 -2.84 16.20
C LEU A 363 -18.90 -3.06 15.05
N VAL A 364 -18.53 -3.89 14.06
CA VAL A 364 -19.44 -4.29 12.98
C VAL A 364 -20.59 -5.13 13.53
N ALA A 365 -20.29 -6.13 14.38
CA ALA A 365 -21.29 -6.97 15.04
C ALA A 365 -22.32 -6.12 15.80
N LYS A 366 -21.86 -5.12 16.55
CA LYS A 366 -22.74 -4.17 17.25
C LYS A 366 -23.66 -3.42 16.29
N GLY A 367 -23.13 -2.90 15.19
CA GLY A 367 -23.92 -2.15 14.21
C GLY A 367 -24.97 -3.00 13.49
N LEU A 368 -24.67 -4.29 13.28
CA LEU A 368 -25.60 -5.26 12.69
C LEU A 368 -26.59 -5.86 13.69
N GLY A 369 -26.47 -5.53 14.98
CA GLY A 369 -27.35 -6.07 16.04
C GLY A 369 -26.95 -7.46 16.55
N ASN A 370 -25.76 -7.97 16.19
CA ASN A 370 -25.21 -9.25 16.65
C ASN A 370 -24.53 -9.08 18.02
N TYR A 371 -25.33 -8.87 19.07
CA TYR A 371 -24.82 -8.46 20.39
C TYR A 371 -24.00 -9.53 21.11
N ASP A 372 -24.28 -10.82 20.90
CA ASP A 372 -23.48 -11.91 21.49
C ASP A 372 -22.05 -11.91 20.91
N ASP A 373 -21.94 -11.74 19.60
CA ASP A 373 -20.65 -11.60 18.92
C ASP A 373 -19.93 -10.30 19.32
N TYR A 374 -20.66 -9.18 19.45
CA TYR A 374 -20.10 -7.94 19.98
C TYR A 374 -19.43 -8.16 21.34
N MET A 375 -20.14 -8.81 22.27
CA MET A 375 -19.59 -9.07 23.61
C MET A 375 -18.40 -10.04 23.58
N LYS A 376 -18.50 -11.12 22.78
CA LYS A 376 -17.42 -12.10 22.60
C LYS A 376 -16.14 -11.45 22.07
N TYR A 377 -16.22 -10.74 20.95
CA TYR A 377 -15.03 -10.15 20.32
C TYR A 377 -14.51 -8.94 21.08
N LYS A 378 -15.38 -8.16 21.73
CA LYS A 378 -14.96 -7.08 22.65
C LYS A 378 -14.20 -7.63 23.87
N LEU A 379 -14.52 -8.83 24.34
CA LEU A 379 -13.75 -9.50 25.39
C LEU A 379 -12.42 -10.01 24.85
N ARG A 380 -12.41 -10.66 23.67
CA ARG A 380 -11.20 -11.21 23.02
C ARG A 380 -10.18 -10.13 22.66
N ALA A 381 -10.64 -8.94 22.28
CA ALA A 381 -9.81 -7.75 22.06
C ALA A 381 -8.96 -7.32 23.27
N ARG A 382 -9.25 -7.84 24.47
CA ARG A 382 -8.49 -7.53 25.70
C ARG A 382 -7.26 -8.41 25.87
N ASN A 383 -6.96 -9.30 24.94
CA ASN A 383 -5.83 -10.24 25.02
C ASN A 383 -4.46 -9.56 25.14
N VAL A 384 -4.32 -8.29 24.75
CA VAL A 384 -3.12 -7.47 25.07
C VAL A 384 -2.85 -7.40 26.58
N LYS A 385 -3.90 -7.38 27.43
CA LYS A 385 -3.75 -7.43 28.89
C LYS A 385 -3.03 -8.69 29.35
N ARG A 386 -3.29 -9.83 28.69
CA ARG A 386 -2.63 -11.09 29.00
C ARG A 386 -1.13 -11.01 28.73
N LEU A 387 -0.71 -10.36 27.65
CA LEU A 387 0.71 -10.11 27.36
C LEU A 387 1.37 -9.22 28.42
N ILE A 388 0.67 -8.20 28.91
CA ILE A 388 1.16 -7.31 29.97
C ILE A 388 1.38 -8.09 31.28
N GLU A 389 0.43 -8.95 31.65
CA GLU A 389 0.56 -9.85 32.81
C GLU A 389 1.76 -10.78 32.68
N LEU A 390 1.90 -11.47 31.54
CA LEU A 390 3.02 -12.36 31.24
C LEU A 390 4.37 -11.64 31.19
N SER A 391 4.36 -10.34 30.88
CA SER A 391 5.57 -9.50 30.88
C SER A 391 6.04 -9.08 32.28
N GLY A 392 5.34 -9.51 33.34
CA GLY A 392 5.62 -9.15 34.73
C GLY A 392 4.77 -7.99 35.26
N GLY A 393 3.62 -7.73 34.62
CA GLY A 393 2.68 -6.67 34.98
C GLY A 393 3.08 -5.27 34.45
N PRO A 394 2.23 -4.25 34.68
CA PRO A 394 2.38 -2.92 34.08
C PRO A 394 3.76 -2.28 34.30
N LYS A 395 4.33 -2.41 35.50
CA LYS A 395 5.64 -1.82 35.84
C LYS A 395 6.80 -2.44 35.06
N GLN A 396 6.77 -3.75 34.83
CA GLN A 396 7.82 -4.41 34.04
C GLN A 396 7.61 -4.19 32.54
N PHE A 397 6.35 -4.15 32.10
CA PHE A 397 5.99 -3.79 30.75
C PHE A 397 6.48 -2.37 30.38
N GLU A 398 6.28 -1.40 31.27
CA GLU A 398 6.81 -0.03 31.12
C GLU A 398 8.32 -0.02 30.92
N LYS A 399 9.08 -0.74 31.76
CA LYS A 399 10.55 -0.82 31.63
C LYS A 399 11.01 -1.44 30.32
N ARG A 400 10.25 -2.40 29.79
CA ARG A 400 10.53 -3.02 28.48
C ARG A 400 10.32 -2.02 27.37
N LEU A 401 9.20 -1.28 27.37
CA LEU A 401 8.95 -0.21 26.40
C LEU A 401 10.01 0.89 26.49
N ASP A 402 10.38 1.32 27.70
CA ASP A 402 11.44 2.32 27.90
C ASP A 402 12.77 1.84 27.30
N LYS A 403 13.07 0.54 27.41
CA LYS A 403 14.24 -0.07 26.78
C LYS A 403 14.11 -0.09 25.26
N THR A 404 12.96 -0.48 24.72
CA THR A 404 12.66 -0.50 23.27
C THR A 404 12.94 0.85 22.61
N PHE A 405 12.52 1.95 23.26
CA PHE A 405 12.66 3.32 22.75
C PHE A 405 13.89 4.08 23.27
N SER A 406 14.79 3.40 24.01
CA SER A 406 15.98 4.03 24.59
C SER A 406 16.99 4.49 23.52
N ASN A 407 17.04 3.79 22.39
CA ASN A 407 17.91 4.17 21.28
C ASN A 407 17.23 5.19 20.35
N LYS A 408 17.74 6.41 20.36
CA LYS A 408 17.22 7.55 19.57
C LYS A 408 17.53 7.49 18.07
N THR A 409 18.26 6.48 17.60
CA THR A 409 18.30 6.18 16.17
C THR A 409 16.97 5.61 15.68
N TYR A 410 16.17 5.02 16.58
CA TYR A 410 14.94 4.30 16.25
C TYR A 410 15.14 3.17 15.22
N LEU A 411 16.37 2.65 15.20
CA LEU A 411 16.82 1.55 14.37
C LEU A 411 17.64 0.63 15.28
N ASN A 412 16.96 -0.29 15.96
CA ASN A 412 17.57 -1.24 16.88
C ASN A 412 16.84 -2.59 16.84
N GLU A 413 17.36 -3.56 17.59
CA GLU A 413 16.84 -4.94 17.61
C GLU A 413 15.40 -5.08 18.14
N TYR A 414 14.90 -4.09 18.89
CA TYR A 414 13.56 -4.07 19.47
C TYR A 414 12.57 -3.16 18.73
N PHE A 415 13.07 -2.20 17.95
CA PHE A 415 12.24 -1.19 17.27
C PHE A 415 12.92 -0.65 16.02
N ASN A 416 12.17 -0.63 14.93
CA ASN A 416 12.57 -0.05 13.66
C ASN A 416 11.46 0.85 13.13
N ILE A 417 11.70 2.16 13.14
CA ILE A 417 10.69 3.14 12.69
C ILE A 417 10.29 3.00 11.21
N GLY A 418 11.09 2.31 10.40
CA GLY A 418 10.73 2.00 9.02
C GLY A 418 10.05 0.63 8.85
N ASN A 419 9.60 -0.02 9.93
CA ASN A 419 8.98 -1.34 9.92
C ASN A 419 7.53 -1.25 10.44
N GLU A 420 6.57 -1.75 9.67
CA GLU A 420 5.14 -1.52 9.86
C GLU A 420 4.58 -2.04 11.19
N PRO A 421 4.95 -3.24 11.71
CA PRO A 421 4.50 -3.69 13.02
C PRO A 421 4.90 -2.76 14.18
N ASP A 422 5.93 -1.93 13.96
CA ASP A 422 6.46 -1.04 14.98
C ASP A 422 5.71 0.31 15.03
N PHE A 423 4.97 0.70 13.99
CA PHE A 423 4.32 2.01 13.90
C PHE A 423 3.41 2.30 15.10
N PHE A 424 2.70 1.28 15.58
CA PHE A 424 1.83 1.38 16.76
C PHE A 424 2.43 0.81 18.05
N HIS A 425 3.67 0.31 18.02
CA HIS A 425 4.34 -0.20 19.22
C HIS A 425 4.49 0.88 20.29
N VAL A 426 4.69 2.13 19.86
CA VAL A 426 4.73 3.29 20.76
C VAL A 426 3.42 3.52 21.50
N CYS A 427 2.28 3.14 20.92
CA CYS A 427 0.97 3.26 21.57
C CYS A 427 0.76 2.23 22.69
N LEU A 428 1.65 1.24 22.88
CA LEU A 428 1.52 0.25 23.94
C LEU A 428 1.57 0.85 25.36
N TYR A 429 2.19 2.03 25.54
CA TYR A 429 2.11 2.76 26.81
C TYR A 429 0.67 3.15 27.19
N HIS A 430 -0.26 3.21 26.23
CA HIS A 430 -1.66 3.57 26.49
C HIS A 430 -2.36 2.50 27.34
N PHE A 431 -2.00 1.23 27.13
CA PHE A 431 -2.56 0.10 27.87
C PHE A 431 -2.15 0.06 29.35
N ILE A 432 -1.14 0.86 29.73
CA ILE A 432 -0.66 0.98 31.11
C ILE A 432 -0.80 2.41 31.66
N GLY A 433 -1.64 3.24 31.03
CA GLY A 433 -1.93 4.59 31.51
C GLY A 433 -0.77 5.59 31.41
N LYS A 434 0.19 5.35 30.51
CA LYS A 434 1.39 6.20 30.32
C LYS A 434 1.42 6.88 28.93
N GLN A 435 0.27 7.36 28.44
CA GLN A 435 0.15 7.91 27.07
C GLN A 435 1.14 9.04 26.78
N TYR A 436 1.53 9.83 27.80
CA TYR A 436 2.52 10.89 27.64
C TYR A 436 3.87 10.38 27.11
N LYS A 437 4.29 9.16 27.47
CA LYS A 437 5.52 8.54 26.94
C LYS A 437 5.41 8.24 25.45
N SER A 438 4.22 7.86 24.97
CA SER A 438 3.98 7.70 23.54
C SER A 438 4.16 9.02 22.81
N VAL A 439 3.61 10.11 23.36
CA VAL A 439 3.77 11.46 22.81
C VAL A 439 5.25 11.85 22.74
N ASP A 440 6.01 11.64 23.82
CA ASP A 440 7.45 11.95 23.86
C ASP A 440 8.22 11.23 22.74
N VAL A 441 7.98 9.93 22.59
CA VAL A 441 8.66 9.11 21.57
C VAL A 441 8.24 9.50 20.15
N ILE A 442 6.93 9.69 19.89
CA ILE A 442 6.43 10.10 18.57
C ILE A 442 7.00 11.46 18.18
N ARG A 443 7.00 12.43 19.10
CA ARG A 443 7.55 13.77 18.82
C ARG A 443 9.04 13.72 18.53
N ASP A 444 9.80 12.91 19.24
CA ASP A 444 11.23 12.73 18.98
C ASP A 444 11.50 12.05 17.63
N ILE A 445 10.69 11.04 17.26
CA ILE A 445 10.73 10.43 15.93
C ILE A 445 10.43 11.47 14.85
N LEU A 446 9.32 12.20 14.96
CA LEU A 446 8.94 13.23 13.99
C LEU A 446 10.01 14.31 13.87
N ARG A 447 10.65 14.70 14.99
CA ARG A 447 11.75 15.67 15.02
C ARG A 447 13.02 15.18 14.33
N THR A 448 13.36 13.90 14.51
CA THR A 448 14.72 13.40 14.17
C THR A 448 14.77 12.52 12.93
N LYS A 449 13.61 12.02 12.47
CA LYS A 449 13.50 11.05 11.37
C LYS A 449 12.66 11.54 10.20
N TYR A 450 11.82 12.55 10.42
CA TYR A 450 11.00 13.16 9.39
C TYR A 450 11.36 14.64 9.28
N GLY A 451 11.40 15.16 8.07
CA GLY A 451 11.66 16.57 7.81
C GLY A 451 11.14 16.91 6.43
N SER A 452 10.46 18.03 6.31
CA SER A 452 10.22 18.67 5.02
C SER A 452 11.41 19.59 4.72
N GLY A 453 11.73 19.80 3.45
CA GLY A 453 12.34 21.06 3.05
C GLY A 453 11.49 22.24 3.56
N GLN A 454 12.10 23.43 3.61
CA GLN A 454 11.63 24.63 4.32
C GLN A 454 10.10 24.83 4.33
N ASP A 455 9.59 24.90 5.56
CA ASP A 455 8.30 25.44 6.00
C ASP A 455 7.11 24.46 6.06
N GLY A 456 7.02 23.77 7.19
CA GLY A 456 5.79 23.10 7.64
C GLY A 456 4.79 24.10 8.21
N ILE A 457 3.60 24.15 7.59
CA ILE A 457 2.51 25.12 7.77
C ILE A 457 1.38 24.49 8.61
N PRO A 458 0.49 25.28 9.26
CA PRO A 458 -0.78 24.79 9.81
C PRO A 458 -1.50 23.81 8.88
N VAL A 459 -2.03 22.72 9.47
CA VAL A 459 -2.69 21.65 8.71
C VAL A 459 -4.20 21.82 8.80
N THR A 460 -4.81 22.14 7.66
CA THR A 460 -6.24 21.99 7.44
C THR A 460 -6.47 20.75 6.60
N ILE A 461 -7.26 19.83 7.12
CA ILE A 461 -7.68 18.62 6.41
C ILE A 461 -9.07 18.91 5.84
N LYS A 462 -9.21 18.90 4.52
CA LYS A 462 -10.55 18.89 3.90
C LYS A 462 -11.15 17.51 4.12
N LEU A 463 -12.27 17.46 4.83
CA LEU A 463 -13.06 16.23 4.98
C LEU A 463 -14.01 16.06 3.80
N SER A 464 -14.49 17.18 3.26
CA SER A 464 -15.26 17.31 2.03
C SER A 464 -15.12 18.72 1.46
N PRO A 465 -15.72 19.05 0.30
CA PRO A 465 -15.67 20.38 -0.30
C PRO A 465 -16.27 21.48 0.58
N GLN A 466 -17.20 21.12 1.48
CA GLN A 466 -17.84 22.07 2.40
C GLN A 466 -17.41 21.88 3.84
N LEU A 467 -16.67 20.80 4.16
CA LEU A 467 -16.35 20.42 5.52
C LEU A 467 -14.83 20.35 5.72
N THR A 468 -14.33 21.16 6.65
CA THR A 468 -12.90 21.21 6.99
C THR A 468 -12.69 20.79 8.43
N PHE A 469 -11.67 19.97 8.67
CA PHE A 469 -11.09 19.76 9.98
C PHE A 469 -9.79 20.57 10.10
N THR A 470 -9.81 21.62 10.90
CA THR A 470 -8.67 22.53 11.08
C THR A 470 -8.00 22.27 12.42
N ILE A 471 -6.68 22.08 12.44
CA ILE A 471 -5.91 21.95 13.68
C ILE A 471 -5.09 23.22 13.90
N LEU A 472 -5.41 23.95 14.97
CA LEU A 472 -4.70 25.14 15.40
C LEU A 472 -3.84 24.81 16.62
N ALA A 473 -2.52 24.96 16.52
CA ALA A 473 -1.61 24.71 17.63
C ALA A 473 -1.03 26.04 18.17
N TYR A 474 -1.62 26.55 19.26
CA TYR A 474 -1.19 27.78 19.90
C TYR A 474 0.06 27.56 20.76
N ASN A 475 0.98 28.53 20.73
CA ASN A 475 2.27 28.51 21.43
C ASN A 475 3.20 27.37 21.01
N LEU A 476 2.94 26.69 19.89
CA LEU A 476 3.87 25.73 19.31
C LEU A 476 5.11 26.47 18.80
N THR A 477 6.28 26.11 19.32
CA THR A 477 7.55 26.67 18.86
C THR A 477 8.28 25.66 17.98
N CYS A 478 8.20 25.84 16.66
CA CYS A 478 8.77 24.90 15.68
C CYS A 478 10.30 24.95 15.63
N GLU A 479 10.91 26.13 15.71
CA GLU A 479 12.37 26.31 15.56
C GLU A 479 13.15 26.06 16.86
N THR A 480 12.60 26.47 17.99
CA THR A 480 13.30 26.43 19.29
C THR A 480 12.83 25.31 20.21
N HIS A 481 11.75 24.60 19.85
CA HIS A 481 11.19 23.45 20.58
C HIS A 481 10.90 23.68 22.07
N VAL A 482 10.69 24.93 22.48
CA VAL A 482 10.40 25.30 23.87
C VAL A 482 9.07 24.71 24.37
N ASN A 483 8.05 24.58 23.51
CA ASN A 483 6.70 24.16 23.91
C ASN A 483 6.17 22.92 23.15
N PRO A 484 6.65 21.70 23.42
CA PRO A 484 6.22 20.51 22.67
C PRO A 484 4.98 19.81 23.24
N TYR A 485 4.53 20.15 24.45
CA TYR A 485 3.51 19.40 25.19
C TYR A 485 2.13 20.05 25.09
N VAL A 486 1.10 19.26 24.76
CA VAL A 486 -0.30 19.71 24.81
C VAL A 486 -0.71 19.92 26.27
N GLN A 487 -1.09 21.15 26.62
CA GLN A 487 -1.55 21.56 27.95
C GLN A 487 -3.06 21.44 28.09
N SER A 488 -3.79 21.75 27.02
CA SER A 488 -5.24 21.61 26.93
C SER A 488 -5.68 21.56 25.46
N VAL A 489 -6.89 21.06 25.23
CA VAL A 489 -7.50 20.94 23.89
C VAL A 489 -8.90 21.52 23.90
N ARG A 490 -9.30 22.15 22.81
CA ARG A 490 -10.71 22.42 22.49
C ARG A 490 -11.08 21.83 21.14
N ILE A 491 -12.32 21.36 21.01
CA ILE A 491 -12.91 21.00 19.72
C ILE A 491 -14.18 21.84 19.58
N ASN A 492 -14.28 22.65 18.53
CA ASN A 492 -15.38 23.59 18.30
C ASN A 492 -15.67 24.49 19.51
N GLY A 493 -14.60 24.97 20.16
CA GLY A 493 -14.66 25.81 21.37
C GLY A 493 -14.97 25.07 22.68
N ILE A 494 -15.30 23.77 22.62
CA ILE A 494 -15.60 22.96 23.80
C ILE A 494 -14.31 22.39 24.39
N ASN A 495 -14.08 22.60 25.69
CA ASN A 495 -12.95 22.00 26.40
C ASN A 495 -12.98 20.48 26.28
N TRP A 496 -11.90 19.93 25.74
CA TRP A 496 -11.79 18.51 25.43
C TRP A 496 -10.80 17.87 26.39
N MET A 497 -11.25 17.10 27.37
CA MET A 497 -10.38 16.49 28.38
C MET A 497 -9.87 15.09 27.99
N LYS A 498 -10.33 14.58 26.84
CA LYS A 498 -9.96 13.25 26.32
C LYS A 498 -8.70 13.36 25.45
N THR A 499 -7.86 12.34 25.49
CA THR A 499 -6.69 12.20 24.59
C THR A 499 -7.04 11.54 23.25
N TRP A 500 -8.33 11.52 22.91
CA TRP A 500 -8.90 10.92 21.73
C TRP A 500 -10.17 11.69 21.34
N PHE A 501 -10.57 11.60 20.08
CA PHE A 501 -11.85 12.08 19.57
C PHE A 501 -12.42 11.02 18.62
N ARG A 502 -13.73 11.02 18.42
CA ARG A 502 -14.43 10.14 17.48
C ARG A 502 -14.37 10.74 16.09
N HIS A 503 -14.48 9.89 15.07
CA HIS A 503 -14.71 10.37 13.72
C HIS A 503 -15.92 11.31 13.65
N SER A 504 -17.03 10.98 14.32
CA SER A 504 -18.24 11.82 14.41
C SER A 504 -18.00 13.20 15.00
N ASP A 505 -16.99 13.37 15.86
CA ASP A 505 -16.67 14.66 16.49
C ASP A 505 -16.10 15.64 15.46
N ILE A 506 -15.54 15.13 14.36
CA ILE A 506 -14.90 15.92 13.31
C ILE A 506 -15.61 15.80 11.96
N ALA A 507 -16.38 14.74 11.70
CA ALA A 507 -16.91 14.39 10.37
C ALA A 507 -17.79 15.48 9.74
N LYS A 508 -18.41 16.34 10.55
CA LYS A 508 -19.23 17.49 10.10
C LYS A 508 -18.42 18.79 10.00
N GLY A 509 -17.09 18.68 9.87
CA GLY A 509 -16.15 19.79 10.03
C GLY A 509 -15.92 20.12 11.51
N ALA A 510 -14.68 20.46 11.86
CA ALA A 510 -14.34 20.88 13.21
C ALA A 510 -13.09 21.76 13.25
N ILE A 511 -12.97 22.57 14.30
CA ILE A 511 -11.74 23.27 14.65
C ILE A 511 -11.22 22.65 15.95
N MET A 512 -10.05 22.02 15.88
CA MET A 512 -9.32 21.53 17.04
C MET A 512 -8.25 22.53 17.42
N GLU A 513 -8.34 23.07 18.63
CA GLU A 513 -7.39 23.99 19.20
C GLU A 513 -6.52 23.27 20.23
N LEU A 514 -5.21 23.23 20.00
CA LEU A 514 -4.21 22.70 20.91
C LEU A 514 -3.48 23.87 21.57
N PHE A 515 -3.40 23.87 22.90
CA PHE A 515 -2.62 24.86 23.65
C PHE A 515 -1.34 24.21 24.14
N MET A 516 -0.20 24.66 23.64
CA MET A 516 1.09 24.01 23.88
C MET A 516 1.86 24.63 25.05
N GLY A 517 2.79 23.88 25.65
CA GLY A 517 3.62 24.32 26.78
C GLY A 517 4.91 23.50 26.95
N PRO A 518 5.80 23.92 27.85
CA PRO A 518 7.18 23.42 27.91
C PRO A 518 7.37 22.14 28.70
N ASN A 519 6.38 21.74 29.51
CA ASN A 519 6.44 20.53 30.33
C ASN A 519 5.19 19.67 30.09
N PRO A 520 5.24 18.35 30.35
CA PRO A 520 4.05 17.50 30.33
C PRO A 520 2.92 18.12 31.15
N SER A 521 1.69 18.11 30.59
CA SER A 521 0.53 18.66 31.29
C SER A 521 0.30 17.94 32.61
N LYS A 522 0.00 18.71 33.65
CA LYS A 522 -0.39 18.15 34.96
C LYS A 522 -1.90 17.88 35.07
N VAL A 523 -2.68 18.27 34.06
CA VAL A 523 -4.15 18.31 34.14
C VAL A 523 -4.80 17.61 32.94
N TRP A 524 -4.29 17.82 31.74
CA TRP A 524 -4.86 17.26 30.52
C TRP A 524 -4.14 15.96 30.15
N GLY A 525 -4.91 14.89 29.90
CA GLY A 525 -4.35 13.58 29.54
C GLY A 525 -3.58 12.85 30.66
N VAL A 526 -3.74 13.30 31.91
CA VAL A 526 -3.17 12.64 33.10
C VAL A 526 -4.19 11.64 33.66
N VAL A 527 -3.76 10.40 33.90
CA VAL A 527 -4.53 9.38 34.61
C VAL A 527 -4.04 9.36 36.06
N GLY A 528 -4.94 9.51 37.03
CA GLY A 528 -4.58 9.48 38.45
C GLY A 528 -4.05 8.11 38.90
N GLU A 529 -3.20 8.06 39.93
CA GLU A 529 -2.65 6.78 40.46
C GLU A 529 -3.74 5.83 40.99
N ASP A 530 -4.92 6.35 41.35
CA ASP A 530 -6.08 5.57 41.81
C ASP A 530 -7.12 5.26 40.69
N GLU A 531 -6.87 5.67 39.44
CA GLU A 531 -7.79 5.47 38.31
C GLU A 531 -7.62 4.09 37.63
N ASP A 532 -7.45 3.03 38.44
CA ASP A 532 -7.55 1.61 38.03
C ASP A 532 -8.95 1.19 37.52
N LYS A 533 -9.85 2.16 37.28
CA LYS A 533 -11.24 1.95 36.84
C LYS A 533 -11.66 2.81 35.66
N ILE A 534 -10.74 3.48 34.96
CA ILE A 534 -11.14 4.07 33.69
C ILE A 534 -11.27 2.95 32.68
N ASN A 535 -12.47 2.86 32.12
CA ASN A 535 -12.87 1.96 31.05
C ASN A 535 -11.86 2.05 29.90
N ILE A 536 -10.83 1.20 29.94
CA ILE A 536 -9.88 0.99 28.85
C ILE A 536 -10.65 0.63 27.56
N GLU A 537 -11.89 0.14 27.72
CA GLU A 537 -12.88 -0.15 26.68
C GLU A 537 -13.29 1.07 25.82
N ASP A 538 -13.16 2.30 26.34
CA ASP A 538 -13.45 3.54 25.61
C ASP A 538 -12.18 4.27 25.13
N ARG A 539 -10.99 3.82 25.57
CA ARG A 539 -9.69 4.49 25.30
C ARG A 539 -8.75 3.68 24.41
N VAL A 540 -8.86 2.35 24.42
CA VAL A 540 -8.16 1.45 23.50
C VAL A 540 -9.07 1.18 22.31
N VAL A 541 -9.42 2.26 21.63
CA VAL A 541 -9.71 2.17 20.22
C VAL A 541 -8.34 1.89 19.58
N PRO A 542 -8.12 0.78 18.84
CA PRO A 542 -6.98 0.69 17.95
C PRO A 542 -6.90 2.02 17.20
N PRO A 543 -5.73 2.67 17.09
CA PRO A 543 -5.58 4.10 16.79
C PRO A 543 -6.16 4.64 15.45
N SER A 544 -7.15 4.00 14.84
CA SER A 544 -7.89 4.47 13.67
C SER A 544 -9.41 4.27 13.68
N MET A 545 -10.04 3.53 14.60
CA MET A 545 -11.45 3.13 14.38
C MET A 545 -12.53 4.07 14.93
N SER A 546 -13.58 4.26 14.14
CA SER A 546 -14.78 5.01 14.55
C SER A 546 -15.69 4.19 15.47
N SER A 547 -16.47 4.83 16.36
CA SER A 547 -17.37 4.15 17.30
C SER A 547 -18.84 4.41 16.97
N ILE A 548 -19.71 3.38 17.03
CA ILE A 548 -21.17 3.54 16.89
C ILE A 548 -21.78 3.89 18.27
N GLU A 549 -22.35 5.08 18.39
CA GLU A 549 -23.36 5.41 19.41
C GLU A 549 -24.61 6.03 18.78
N ASN A 550 -25.77 5.54 19.24
CA ASN A 550 -27.13 5.86 18.79
C ASN A 550 -27.56 7.26 19.29
N ASN A 551 -27.24 8.33 18.55
CA ASN A 551 -27.87 9.63 18.79
C ASN A 551 -28.25 10.41 17.52
N ASP A 552 -28.23 9.78 16.34
CA ASP A 552 -28.80 10.38 15.12
C ASP A 552 -30.16 9.74 14.79
N GLU A 553 -31.18 10.04 15.60
CA GLU A 553 -32.60 9.73 15.29
C GLU A 553 -33.22 10.69 14.26
N HIS A 554 -32.46 11.64 13.70
CA HIS A 554 -33.00 12.64 12.77
C HIS A 554 -32.13 12.80 11.53
N ALA A 555 -32.14 11.78 10.67
CA ALA A 555 -31.77 11.94 9.26
C ALA A 555 -32.93 11.43 8.40
N ASN A 556 -33.95 12.28 8.25
CA ASN A 556 -34.98 12.11 7.22
C ASN A 556 -34.29 12.22 5.86
N TYR A 557 -34.17 11.11 5.13
CA TYR A 557 -33.81 11.16 3.72
C TYR A 557 -35.06 10.98 2.86
N ILE A 558 -35.33 12.03 2.09
CA ILE A 558 -36.25 12.03 0.96
C ILE A 558 -35.67 11.09 -0.09
N VAL A 559 -36.47 10.10 -0.47
CA VAL A 559 -36.22 9.19 -1.58
C VAL A 559 -36.20 10.01 -2.87
N ALA A 560 -35.12 9.90 -3.65
CA ALA A 560 -35.15 10.17 -5.07
C ALA A 560 -34.85 8.86 -5.80
N ASP A 561 -35.91 8.29 -6.40
CA ASP A 561 -35.85 7.21 -7.37
C ASP A 561 -34.98 7.62 -8.57
N TYR A 562 -34.06 6.74 -8.97
CA TYR A 562 -33.65 6.53 -10.36
C TYR A 562 -33.22 5.08 -10.58
#